data_AF-A0A261XWE1-F1
#
_entry.id   AF-A0A261XWE1-F1
#
_cell.length_a   1.000
_cell.length_b   1.000
_cell.length_c   1.000
_cell.angle_alpha   90.00
_cell.angle_beta   90.00
_cell.angle_gamma   90.00
#
_symmetry.space_group_name_H-M   'P 1'
#
loop_
_entity.id
_entity.type
_entity.pdbx_description
1 polymer ?
#
loop_
_entity_poly.entity_id
_entity_poly.type
_entity_poly.pdbx_seq_one_letter_code
_entity_poly.pdbx_strand_id
1 'polypeptide(L)'
;MRPLSIFGSIAAAIATLNGANAASIQHLNSRSIPATSSNNTGPVTWDKYSLQINEERLFHFSGEFHYYRLPSPSLWLDVLEKMSAAGFTAASIYFNWGFHSAKSGVYDFIGVRDLQKLFQIASEAGISVMSRPGPYINAEDDGGGFPG
;
A
#
# COMPACT_ATOMS: atom_id res chain seq x y z
N MET A 1 -15.17 13.89 -38.35
CA MET A 1 -15.46 14.93 -37.34
C MET A 1 -14.58 14.66 -36.14
N ARG A 2 -13.69 15.60 -35.79
CA ARG A 2 -12.75 15.50 -34.66
C ARG A 2 -13.38 16.18 -33.44
N PRO A 3 -13.29 15.64 -32.21
CA PRO A 3 -13.76 16.36 -31.04
C PRO A 3 -12.79 17.50 -30.68
N LEU A 4 -13.37 18.64 -30.33
CA LEU A 4 -12.71 19.88 -29.93
C LEU A 4 -12.05 19.72 -28.54
N SER A 5 -10.79 20.12 -28.44
CA SER A 5 -10.02 20.20 -27.20
C SER A 5 -10.48 21.42 -26.36
N ILE A 6 -10.88 21.20 -25.11
CA ILE A 6 -11.24 22.24 -24.11
C ILE A 6 -10.12 22.39 -23.07
N PHE A 7 -8.85 22.37 -23.48
CA PHE A 7 -7.71 22.54 -22.57
C PHE A 7 -6.94 23.86 -22.76
N GLY A 8 -7.62 24.91 -23.21
CA GLY A 8 -6.97 26.14 -23.70
C GLY A 8 -6.93 27.36 -22.79
N SER A 9 -7.46 27.37 -21.56
CA SER A 9 -7.69 28.68 -20.89
C SER A 9 -7.45 28.80 -19.38
N ILE A 10 -6.86 27.81 -18.70
CA ILE A 10 -6.56 27.92 -17.26
C ILE A 10 -5.06 28.22 -16.99
N ALA A 11 -4.23 28.37 -18.03
CA ALA A 11 -2.80 28.68 -17.84
C ALA A 11 -2.49 30.18 -17.66
N ALA A 12 -3.43 31.08 -17.99
CA ALA A 12 -3.14 32.53 -18.05
C ALA A 12 -3.59 33.34 -16.82
N ALA A 13 -4.37 32.78 -15.90
CA ALA A 13 -4.89 33.52 -14.74
C ALA A 13 -4.00 33.47 -13.49
N ILE A 14 -2.94 32.65 -13.48
CA ILE A 14 -2.09 32.46 -12.29
C ILE A 14 -0.84 33.37 -12.30
N ALA A 15 -0.58 34.08 -13.40
CA ALA A 15 0.68 34.81 -13.58
C ALA A 15 0.72 36.26 -13.02
N THR A 16 -0.36 36.80 -12.44
CA THR A 16 -0.42 38.22 -12.02
C THR A 16 -0.63 38.48 -10.52
N LEU A 17 -0.41 37.50 -9.65
CA LEU A 17 -0.48 37.68 -8.18
C LEU A 17 0.83 37.28 -7.46
N ASN A 18 1.96 37.42 -8.15
CA ASN A 18 3.30 37.26 -7.57
C ASN A 18 3.78 38.57 -6.95
N GLY A 19 3.76 38.68 -5.62
CA GLY A 19 4.49 39.74 -4.93
C GLY A 19 4.53 39.62 -3.41
N ALA A 20 3.45 39.15 -2.77
CA ALA A 20 3.32 39.24 -1.31
C ALA A 20 3.23 37.91 -0.55
N ASN A 21 3.11 36.75 -1.22
CA ASN A 21 2.83 35.47 -0.56
C ASN A 21 3.92 34.39 -0.68
N ALA A 22 5.01 34.63 -1.40
CA ALA A 22 6.06 33.60 -1.55
C ALA A 22 6.80 33.32 -0.24
N ALA A 23 7.07 34.35 0.58
CA ALA A 23 7.76 34.20 1.87
C ALA A 23 6.90 33.50 2.93
N SER A 24 5.57 33.72 2.90
CA SER A 24 4.61 33.12 3.82
C SER A 24 4.40 31.62 3.56
N ILE A 25 4.40 31.22 2.27
CA ILE A 25 4.29 29.82 1.84
C ILE A 25 5.58 29.05 2.19
N GLN A 26 6.75 29.68 2.09
CA GLN A 26 8.01 29.04 2.47
C GLN A 26 8.15 28.82 3.99
N HIS A 27 7.49 29.64 4.82
CA HIS A 27 7.61 29.51 6.28
C HIS A 27 6.78 28.36 6.88
N LEU A 28 5.70 27.93 6.22
CA LEU A 28 4.88 26.79 6.66
C LEU A 28 5.55 25.42 6.40
N ASN A 29 6.60 25.37 5.59
CA ASN A 29 7.30 24.13 5.20
C ASN A 29 8.52 23.77 6.05
N SER A 30 8.90 24.55 7.08
CA SER A 30 10.23 24.40 7.71
C SER A 30 10.24 23.85 9.14
N ARG A 31 9.19 23.18 9.61
CA ARG A 31 9.30 22.26 10.77
C ARG A 31 9.39 20.83 10.27
N SER A 32 10.44 20.52 9.51
CA SER A 32 10.84 19.14 9.24
C SER A 32 11.25 18.51 10.56
N ILE A 33 10.34 17.77 11.18
CA ILE A 33 10.66 16.98 12.37
C ILE A 33 11.54 15.82 11.90
N PRO A 34 12.71 15.62 12.51
CA PRO A 34 13.61 14.55 12.11
C PRO A 34 12.88 13.20 12.16
N ALA A 35 12.82 12.53 11.02
CA ALA A 35 12.29 11.18 10.95
C ALA A 35 13.33 10.19 11.50
N THR A 36 12.86 9.20 12.23
CA THR A 36 13.62 8.04 12.68
C THR A 36 13.60 6.99 11.58
N SER A 37 14.73 6.33 11.34
CA SER A 37 14.82 5.15 10.47
C SER A 37 15.51 4.02 11.21
N SER A 38 15.31 2.79 10.76
CA SER A 38 16.05 1.63 11.25
C SER A 38 17.48 1.53 10.69
N ASN A 39 17.88 2.47 9.82
CA ASN A 39 19.07 2.40 8.96
C ASN A 39 19.17 1.15 8.07
N ASN A 40 18.10 0.34 8.00
CA ASN A 40 18.04 -0.86 7.16
C ASN A 40 17.37 -0.59 5.80
N THR A 41 16.52 0.43 5.72
CA THR A 41 15.78 0.81 4.51
C THR A 41 15.64 2.34 4.45
N GLY A 42 16.08 2.98 3.36
CA GLY A 42 15.93 4.42 3.14
C GLY A 42 14.49 4.92 2.92
N PRO A 43 13.58 4.15 2.27
CA PRO A 43 12.26 4.66 1.92
C PRO A 43 11.25 4.82 3.06
N VAL A 44 11.33 4.02 4.13
CA VAL A 44 10.30 4.01 5.20
C VAL A 44 10.89 4.52 6.51
N THR A 45 10.34 5.62 7.00
CA THR A 45 10.75 6.28 8.25
C THR A 45 9.52 6.62 9.09
N TRP A 46 9.72 7.06 10.33
CA TRP A 46 8.61 7.43 11.22
C TRP A 46 9.04 8.49 12.22
N ASP A 47 8.08 9.20 12.78
CA ASP A 47 8.29 10.01 13.98
C ASP A 47 7.11 9.89 14.93
N LYS A 48 7.04 10.76 15.95
CA LYS A 48 5.96 10.71 16.95
C LYS A 48 4.56 11.01 16.40
N TYR A 49 4.43 11.41 15.13
CA TYR A 49 3.16 11.76 14.50
C TYR A 49 2.70 10.75 13.45
N SER A 50 3.61 10.25 12.61
CA SER A 50 3.22 9.38 11.50
C SER A 50 4.36 8.53 10.96
N LEU A 51 3.98 7.52 10.18
CA LEU A 51 4.86 6.90 9.19
C LEU A 51 5.12 7.88 8.04
N GLN A 52 6.26 7.70 7.38
CA GLN A 52 6.67 8.40 6.18
C GLN A 52 7.18 7.38 5.15
N ILE A 53 6.78 7.55 3.89
CA ILE A 53 7.27 6.78 2.76
C ILE A 53 7.85 7.78 1.76
N ASN A 54 9.13 7.63 1.41
CA ASN A 54 9.87 8.58 0.56
C ASN A 54 9.74 10.03 1.06
N GLU A 55 9.89 10.24 2.38
CA GLU A 55 9.77 11.56 3.05
C GLU A 55 8.35 12.16 3.05
N GLU A 56 7.37 11.51 2.44
CA GLU A 56 5.97 11.93 2.47
C GLU A 56 5.24 11.29 3.65
N ARG A 57 4.56 12.12 4.45
CA ARG A 57 3.77 11.64 5.59
C ARG A 57 2.51 10.93 5.12
N LEU A 58 2.28 9.76 5.68
CA LEU A 58 1.12 8.94 5.40
C LEU A 58 0.32 8.70 6.68
N PHE A 59 -0.99 8.92 6.61
CA PHE A 59 -1.91 8.31 7.57
C PHE A 59 -2.08 6.85 7.17
N HIS A 60 -1.41 5.94 7.88
CA HIS A 60 -1.40 4.52 7.56
C HIS A 60 -2.73 3.87 7.93
N PHE A 61 -3.70 3.96 7.01
CA PHE A 61 -5.01 3.36 7.15
C PHE A 61 -5.07 2.07 6.37
N SER A 62 -5.29 0.95 7.07
CA SER A 62 -5.18 -0.40 6.51
C SER A 62 -6.45 -1.21 6.73
N GLY A 63 -6.77 -2.08 5.76
CA GLY A 63 -7.80 -3.11 5.88
C GLY A 63 -7.21 -4.52 5.73
N GLU A 64 -7.85 -5.53 6.28
CA GLU A 64 -7.35 -6.91 6.25
C GLU A 64 -7.86 -7.66 5.00
N PHE A 65 -6.96 -8.33 4.27
CA PHE A 65 -7.29 -9.15 3.11
C PHE A 65 -6.56 -10.50 3.14
N HIS A 66 -7.30 -11.60 3.14
CA HIS A 66 -6.75 -12.96 3.10
C HIS A 66 -6.95 -13.56 1.71
N TYR A 67 -5.96 -13.41 0.82
CA TYR A 67 -6.02 -13.93 -0.55
C TYR A 67 -6.29 -15.44 -0.61
N TYR A 68 -5.82 -16.23 0.37
CA TYR A 68 -6.07 -17.67 0.44
C TYR A 68 -7.54 -18.01 0.79
N ARG A 69 -8.33 -17.06 1.30
CA ARG A 69 -9.78 -17.18 1.47
C ARG A 69 -10.57 -16.77 0.23
N LEU A 70 -9.91 -16.20 -0.78
CA LEU A 70 -10.44 -15.91 -2.10
C LEU A 70 -9.54 -16.57 -3.15
N PRO A 71 -9.60 -17.89 -3.38
CA PRO A 71 -8.70 -18.61 -4.30
C PRO A 71 -9.06 -18.36 -5.78
N SER A 72 -9.19 -17.10 -6.16
CA SER A 72 -9.47 -16.60 -7.50
C SER A 72 -8.59 -15.37 -7.77
N PRO A 73 -7.36 -15.57 -8.31
CA PRO A 73 -6.43 -14.47 -8.57
C PRO A 73 -6.95 -13.37 -9.48
N SER A 74 -7.96 -13.66 -10.31
CA SER A 74 -8.62 -12.66 -11.15
C SER A 74 -9.53 -11.70 -10.37
N LEU A 75 -9.94 -12.05 -9.14
CA LEU A 75 -10.79 -11.22 -8.29
C LEU A 75 -10.01 -10.41 -7.25
N TRP A 76 -8.72 -10.67 -7.08
CA TRP A 76 -7.91 -9.93 -6.10
C TRP A 76 -7.82 -8.43 -6.42
N LEU A 77 -7.69 -8.07 -7.70
CA LEU A 77 -7.62 -6.67 -8.12
C LEU A 77 -8.89 -5.92 -7.74
N ASP A 78 -10.05 -6.49 -8.05
CA ASP A 78 -11.36 -5.92 -7.70
C ASP A 78 -11.51 -5.62 -6.20
N VAL A 79 -11.04 -6.53 -5.33
CA VAL A 79 -11.07 -6.32 -3.87
C VAL A 79 -10.12 -5.19 -3.46
N LEU A 80 -8.88 -5.19 -3.97
CA LEU A 80 -7.89 -4.18 -3.59
C LEU A 80 -8.22 -2.79 -4.16
N GLU A 81 -8.83 -2.70 -5.34
CA GLU A 81 -9.38 -1.46 -5.89
C GLU A 81 -10.52 -0.92 -5.03
N LYS A 82 -11.41 -1.78 -4.54
CA LYS A 82 -12.46 -1.37 -3.59
C LYS A 82 -11.87 -0.84 -2.28
N MET A 83 -10.80 -1.46 -1.77
CA MET A 83 -10.11 -0.96 -0.59
C MET A 83 -9.46 0.41 -0.85
N SER A 84 -8.76 0.56 -1.97
CA SER A 84 -8.16 1.83 -2.41
C SER A 84 -9.23 2.92 -2.55
N ALA A 85 -10.35 2.62 -3.21
CA ALA A 85 -11.48 3.54 -3.39
C ALA A 85 -12.18 3.92 -2.06
N ALA A 86 -12.14 3.05 -1.05
CA ALA A 86 -12.61 3.34 0.31
C ALA A 86 -11.65 4.21 1.13
N GLY A 87 -10.48 4.57 0.57
CA GLY A 87 -9.48 5.41 1.20
C GLY A 87 -8.44 4.64 2.02
N PHE A 88 -8.36 3.31 1.90
CA PHE A 88 -7.27 2.56 2.49
C PHE A 88 -5.97 2.81 1.73
N THR A 89 -4.90 3.01 2.50
CA THR A 89 -3.53 3.23 2.01
C THR A 89 -2.71 1.94 1.99
N ALA A 90 -3.18 0.93 2.73
CA ALA A 90 -2.54 -0.37 2.82
C ALA A 90 -3.56 -1.52 2.95
N ALA A 91 -3.13 -2.71 2.54
CA ALA A 91 -3.79 -3.97 2.87
C ALA A 91 -2.88 -4.77 3.79
N SER A 92 -3.40 -5.18 4.95
CA SER A 92 -2.75 -6.15 5.82
C SER A 92 -3.10 -7.56 5.37
N ILE A 93 -2.08 -8.42 5.23
CA ILE A 93 -2.26 -9.79 4.73
C ILE A 93 -1.56 -10.79 5.63
N TYR A 94 -2.23 -11.91 5.91
CA TYR A 94 -1.60 -13.10 6.50
C TYR A 94 -1.02 -14.02 5.43
N PHE A 95 -0.06 -14.86 5.83
CA PHE A 95 0.45 -15.95 5.00
C PHE A 95 0.21 -17.25 5.76
N ASN A 96 -0.69 -18.08 5.26
CA ASN A 96 -1.01 -19.35 5.89
C ASN A 96 0.08 -20.37 5.51
N TRP A 97 0.88 -20.82 6.49
CA TRP A 97 2.00 -21.74 6.24
C TRP A 97 1.50 -23.12 5.75
N GLY A 98 0.45 -23.68 6.37
CA GLY A 98 -0.18 -24.91 5.90
C GLY A 98 -0.66 -24.84 4.44
N PHE A 99 -1.20 -23.69 4.02
CA PHE A 99 -1.65 -23.46 2.64
C PHE A 99 -0.50 -23.47 1.63
N HIS A 100 0.66 -22.94 2.00
CA HIS A 100 1.85 -22.89 1.15
C HIS A 100 2.76 -24.12 1.26
N SER A 101 2.66 -24.90 2.34
CA SER A 101 3.58 -25.99 2.63
C SER A 101 2.87 -27.19 3.26
N ALA A 102 1.97 -27.82 2.50
CA ALA A 102 1.23 -29.01 2.94
C ALA A 102 2.13 -30.23 3.24
N LYS A 103 3.39 -30.23 2.77
CA LYS A 103 4.39 -31.25 3.09
C LYS A 103 5.66 -30.57 3.58
N SER A 104 6.26 -31.11 4.64
CA SER A 104 7.51 -30.58 5.19
C SER A 104 8.60 -30.42 4.13
N GLY A 105 9.16 -29.21 4.03
CA GLY A 105 10.20 -28.84 3.07
C GLY A 105 9.73 -28.59 1.64
N VAL A 106 8.42 -28.67 1.36
CA VAL A 106 7.85 -28.42 0.03
C VAL A 106 6.98 -27.18 0.07
N TYR A 107 7.35 -26.15 -0.70
CA TYR A 107 6.62 -24.89 -0.77
C TYR A 107 6.00 -24.68 -2.16
N ASP A 108 4.75 -24.21 -2.19
CA ASP A 108 3.98 -23.92 -3.39
C ASP A 108 3.52 -22.45 -3.38
N PHE A 109 3.98 -21.70 -4.39
CA PHE A 109 3.64 -20.29 -4.62
C PHE A 109 3.15 -20.05 -6.05
N ILE A 110 2.51 -21.05 -6.68
CA ILE A 110 1.96 -20.91 -8.04
C ILE A 110 0.43 -20.89 -8.04
N GLY A 111 -0.17 -20.40 -9.12
CA GLY A 111 -1.62 -20.39 -9.32
C GLY A 111 -2.35 -19.57 -8.26
N VAL A 112 -3.23 -20.21 -7.47
CA VAL A 112 -3.98 -19.53 -6.40
C VAL A 112 -3.12 -19.18 -5.17
N ARG A 113 -1.87 -19.69 -5.11
CA ARG A 113 -0.87 -19.41 -4.07
C ARG A 113 0.17 -18.37 -4.50
N ASP A 114 -0.03 -17.73 -5.65
CA ASP A 114 0.96 -16.83 -6.24
C ASP A 114 1.02 -15.48 -5.52
N LEU A 115 1.98 -15.37 -4.60
CA LEU A 115 2.26 -14.15 -3.84
C LEU A 115 2.87 -13.06 -4.72
N GLN A 116 3.66 -13.43 -5.73
CA GLN A 116 4.26 -12.44 -6.63
C GLN A 116 3.16 -11.71 -7.40
N LYS A 117 2.19 -12.47 -7.92
CA LYS A 117 1.01 -11.93 -8.58
C LYS A 117 0.18 -11.07 -7.63
N LEU A 118 -0.02 -11.51 -6.38
CA LEU A 118 -0.73 -10.71 -5.37
C LEU A 118 -0.07 -9.34 -5.15
N PHE A 119 1.26 -9.29 -5.00
CA PHE A 119 1.98 -8.03 -4.80
C PHE A 119 1.95 -7.14 -6.04
N GLN A 120 2.01 -7.73 -7.24
CA GLN A 120 1.86 -6.96 -8.48
C GLN A 120 0.47 -6.32 -8.58
N ILE A 121 -0.57 -7.08 -8.23
CA ILE A 121 -1.95 -6.59 -8.19
C ILE A 121 -2.13 -5.49 -7.12
N ALA A 122 -1.53 -5.65 -5.93
CA ALA A 122 -1.56 -4.62 -4.89
C ALA A 122 -0.89 -3.32 -5.37
N SER A 123 0.26 -3.45 -6.06
CA SER A 123 0.93 -2.31 -6.68
C SER A 123 0.10 -1.66 -7.77
N GLU A 124 -0.63 -2.45 -8.59
CA GLU A 124 -1.54 -1.95 -9.62
C GLU A 124 -2.73 -1.19 -9.02
N ALA A 125 -3.29 -1.70 -7.92
CA ALA A 125 -4.35 -1.02 -7.16
C ALA A 125 -3.87 0.23 -6.38
N GLY A 126 -2.55 0.50 -6.38
CA GLY A 126 -1.96 1.64 -5.67
C GLY A 126 -2.00 1.50 -4.14
N ILE A 127 -2.08 0.27 -3.62
CA ILE A 127 -2.19 0.01 -2.18
C ILE A 127 -0.92 -0.68 -1.66
N SER A 128 -0.36 -0.16 -0.57
CA SER A 128 0.81 -0.79 0.07
C SER A 128 0.42 -2.09 0.77
N VAL A 129 1.38 -2.98 1.03
CA VAL A 129 1.11 -4.24 1.74
C VAL A 129 1.79 -4.26 3.10
N MET A 130 1.02 -4.53 4.15
CA MET A 130 1.52 -4.88 5.48
C MET A 130 1.56 -6.40 5.62
N SER A 131 2.75 -6.98 5.52
CA SER A 131 2.93 -8.43 5.56
C SER A 131 2.93 -8.98 6.98
N ARG A 132 2.09 -10.00 7.24
CA ARG A 132 2.05 -10.73 8.52
C ARG A 132 2.26 -12.23 8.28
N PRO A 133 3.50 -12.68 8.02
CA PRO A 133 3.75 -14.04 7.53
C PRO A 133 3.70 -15.16 8.59
N GLY A 134 3.46 -14.84 9.86
CA GLY A 134 3.49 -15.84 10.93
C GLY A 134 4.91 -16.08 11.47
N PRO A 135 5.30 -17.32 11.84
CA PRO A 135 4.77 -18.59 11.29
C PRO A 135 3.42 -19.05 11.87
N TYR A 136 3.02 -18.56 13.04
CA TYR A 136 1.66 -18.69 13.56
C TYR A 136 0.88 -17.41 13.28
N ILE A 137 -0.31 -17.52 12.70
CA ILE A 137 -1.14 -16.37 12.34
C ILE A 137 -2.45 -16.31 13.13
N ASN A 138 -2.81 -17.38 13.84
CA ASN A 138 -4.16 -17.59 14.37
C ASN A 138 -5.20 -17.55 13.24
N ALA A 139 -5.63 -16.35 12.86
CA ALA A 139 -6.51 -16.04 11.74
C ALA A 139 -7.86 -16.78 11.72
N GLU A 140 -8.20 -17.53 12.78
CA GLU A 140 -9.31 -18.50 12.78
C GLU A 140 -9.12 -19.58 11.70
N ASP A 141 -7.87 -19.91 11.37
CA ASP A 141 -7.49 -21.00 10.48
C ASP A 141 -7.12 -22.27 11.26
N ASP A 142 -7.24 -23.43 10.62
CA ASP A 142 -6.80 -24.71 11.18
C ASP A 142 -5.33 -24.65 11.62
N GLY A 143 -5.06 -25.13 12.84
CA GLY A 143 -3.73 -25.08 13.45
C GLY A 143 -3.16 -23.66 13.63
N GLY A 144 -3.99 -22.62 13.47
CA GLY A 144 -3.57 -21.23 13.42
C GLY A 144 -2.56 -20.91 12.31
N GLY A 145 -2.61 -21.67 11.21
CA GLY A 145 -1.73 -21.55 10.05
C GLY A 145 -0.56 -22.54 10.02
N PHE A 146 -0.32 -23.33 11.08
CA PHE A 146 0.68 -24.39 11.03
C PHE A 146 0.25 -25.55 10.11
N PRO A 147 1.17 -26.14 9.31
CA PRO A 147 0.90 -27.40 8.64
C PRO A 147 0.70 -28.53 9.67
N GLY A 148 -0.14 -29.51 9.30
CA GLY A 148 -0.42 -30.70 10.13
C GLY A 148 0.69 -31.74 10.12
#